data_AF-A9B8R2-F1
#
_entry.id   AF-A9B8R2-F1
#
_cell.length_a   1.000
_cell.length_b   1.000
_cell.length_c   1.000
_cell.angle_alpha   90.00
_cell.angle_beta   90.00
_cell.angle_gamma   90.00
#
_symmetry.space_group_name_H-M   'P 1'
#
loop_
_entity.id
_entity.type
_entity.pdbx_description
1 polymer ?
#
loop_
_entity_poly.entity_id
_entity_poly.type
_entity_poly.pdbx_seq_one_letter_code
_entity_poly.pdbx_strand_id
1 'polypeptide(L)'
;MDCHNAIVHPTVALIPAFNESRFIGSLVLAAKAYVDIVLVVDDGSTDHTVAIAQKAGACVLQHAVNQGKAAAVNTGFRYIATLNPFAVVMLDGDGQHKVDDIPALLAPICQGHADVVIGSRYGAIHSDIPLYRKVGQMGLTSLTNLISGVQVSDSQSGFRAFSAHAIAVMSFTANGGFSIESEMQFHIHEQALRICEVPIHVLYVEKAKRNPIGHGMQVVKGILGIATTMRPLLFWCGSGFATLMISTALLVFLAAHTTMALSQFAWLLSLLMIGMLLSIGSIGTGIILQRQRVMLQRMETSLKQQLMRAPSAASNETLFLTPRERVYDGVNQPLN
;
A
#
# COMPACT_ATOMS: atom_id res chain seq x y z
N MET A 1 -39.73 23.03 -10.22
CA MET A 1 -39.02 22.59 -8.99
C MET A 1 -37.63 22.20 -9.42
N ASP A 2 -36.72 23.15 -9.29
CA ASP A 2 -35.36 23.11 -9.81
C ASP A 2 -34.48 22.16 -9.01
N CYS A 3 -33.92 21.16 -9.68
CA CYS A 3 -32.95 20.23 -9.11
C CYS A 3 -31.55 20.74 -9.47
N HIS A 4 -31.08 21.75 -8.74
CA HIS A 4 -29.69 22.21 -8.79
C HIS A 4 -28.74 21.05 -8.43
N ASN A 5 -27.79 20.76 -9.33
CA ASN A 5 -26.54 20.03 -9.10
C ASN A 5 -26.64 18.66 -8.37
N ALA A 6 -26.92 17.59 -9.12
CA ALA A 6 -26.42 16.28 -8.72
C ALA A 6 -24.88 16.33 -8.82
N ILE A 7 -24.18 16.38 -7.70
CA ILE A 7 -22.72 16.26 -7.67
C ILE A 7 -22.39 14.86 -8.18
N VAL A 8 -21.98 14.76 -9.44
CA VAL A 8 -21.52 13.50 -10.02
C VAL A 8 -20.13 13.22 -9.46
N HIS A 9 -20.05 12.27 -8.53
CA HIS A 9 -18.78 11.81 -7.98
C HIS A 9 -18.07 10.94 -9.04
N PRO A 10 -16.82 11.27 -9.45
CA PRO A 10 -16.18 10.59 -10.57
C PRO A 10 -15.66 9.21 -10.18
N THR A 11 -15.66 8.29 -11.14
CA THR A 11 -14.84 7.08 -11.11
C THR A 11 -13.45 7.37 -11.65
N VAL A 12 -12.41 6.91 -10.96
CA VAL A 12 -11.02 7.24 -11.31
C VAL A 12 -10.19 5.98 -11.51
N ALA A 13 -9.48 5.87 -12.63
CA ALA A 13 -8.40 4.91 -12.80
C ALA A 13 -7.07 5.52 -12.37
N LEU A 14 -6.42 4.94 -11.37
CA LEU A 14 -5.09 5.30 -10.91
C LEU A 14 -4.04 4.36 -11.51
N ILE A 15 -3.04 4.92 -12.19
CA ILE A 15 -1.97 4.16 -12.83
C ILE A 15 -0.61 4.72 -12.37
N PRO A 16 0.04 4.09 -11.39
CA PRO A 16 1.43 4.37 -11.06
C PRO A 16 2.33 3.92 -12.22
N ALA A 17 3.22 4.79 -12.70
CA ALA A 17 4.05 4.52 -13.86
C ALA A 17 5.53 4.90 -13.61
N PHE A 18 6.45 4.06 -14.08
CA PHE A 18 7.88 4.36 -14.14
C PHE A 18 8.49 3.66 -15.34
N ASN A 19 8.90 4.43 -16.36
CA ASN A 19 9.41 3.93 -17.63
C ASN A 19 8.47 2.91 -18.31
N GLU A 20 7.22 3.33 -18.52
CA GLU A 20 6.13 2.54 -19.12
C GLU A 20 5.66 3.09 -20.49
N SER A 21 6.52 3.84 -21.19
CA SER A 21 6.21 4.49 -22.48
C SER A 21 5.61 3.54 -23.51
N ARG A 22 5.95 2.24 -23.45
CA ARG A 22 5.46 1.21 -24.35
C ARG A 22 3.96 0.92 -24.23
N PHE A 23 3.41 0.89 -23.02
CA PHE A 23 2.05 0.40 -22.76
C PHE A 23 1.10 1.52 -22.30
N ILE A 24 1.64 2.59 -21.71
CA ILE A 24 0.83 3.60 -21.02
C ILE A 24 -0.21 4.25 -21.93
N GLY A 25 0.12 4.52 -23.19
CA GLY A 25 -0.80 5.17 -24.14
C GLY A 25 -2.05 4.33 -24.41
N SER A 26 -1.86 3.06 -24.80
CA SER A 26 -2.98 2.13 -25.02
C SER A 26 -3.77 1.87 -23.74
N LEU A 27 -3.09 1.80 -22.60
CA LEU A 27 -3.72 1.55 -21.31
C LEU A 27 -4.66 2.70 -20.92
N VAL A 28 -4.18 3.95 -21.07
CA VAL A 28 -4.99 5.15 -20.82
C VAL A 28 -6.20 5.19 -21.76
N LEU A 29 -6.00 4.97 -23.06
CA LEU A 29 -7.09 5.00 -24.04
C LEU A 29 -8.16 3.96 -23.74
N ALA A 30 -7.76 2.73 -23.38
CA ALA A 30 -8.69 1.68 -23.02
C ALA A 30 -9.42 1.98 -21.69
N ALA A 31 -8.71 2.47 -20.68
CA ALA A 31 -9.29 2.74 -19.36
C ALA A 31 -10.38 3.83 -19.42
N LYS A 32 -10.20 4.84 -20.29
CA LYS A 32 -11.20 5.90 -20.52
C LYS A 32 -12.56 5.40 -21.00
N ALA A 33 -12.67 4.17 -21.50
CA ALA A 33 -13.96 3.58 -21.85
C ALA A 33 -14.79 3.18 -20.61
N TYR A 34 -14.16 3.06 -19.44
CA TYR A 34 -14.77 2.50 -18.23
C TYR A 34 -14.77 3.45 -17.02
N VAL A 35 -14.00 4.54 -17.07
CA VAL A 35 -13.90 5.52 -15.97
C VAL A 35 -13.97 6.96 -16.49
N ASP A 36 -14.37 7.88 -15.62
CA ASP A 36 -14.47 9.32 -15.94
C ASP A 36 -13.10 9.99 -16.04
N ILE A 37 -12.16 9.59 -15.17
CA ILE A 37 -10.82 10.18 -15.07
C ILE A 37 -9.77 9.08 -15.07
N VAL A 38 -8.76 9.21 -15.93
CA VAL A 38 -7.54 8.40 -15.83
C VAL A 38 -6.43 9.29 -15.27
N LEU A 39 -5.94 8.93 -14.08
CA LEU A 39 -4.83 9.57 -13.40
C LEU A 39 -3.59 8.69 -13.50
N VAL A 40 -2.58 9.19 -14.21
CA VAL A 40 -1.24 8.58 -14.24
C VAL A 40 -0.36 9.32 -13.24
N VAL A 41 0.30 8.59 -12.35
CA VAL A 41 1.33 9.15 -11.46
C VAL A 41 2.68 8.63 -11.92
N ASP A 42 3.42 9.51 -12.60
CA ASP A 42 4.76 9.24 -13.07
C ASP A 42 5.79 9.40 -11.95
N ASP A 43 6.49 8.32 -11.62
CA ASP A 43 7.49 8.28 -10.55
C ASP A 43 8.89 8.64 -11.07
N GLY A 44 9.00 9.75 -11.80
CA GLY A 44 10.27 10.27 -12.31
C GLY A 44 10.83 9.48 -13.49
N SER A 45 9.99 9.13 -14.47
CA SER A 45 10.43 8.41 -15.67
C SER A 45 11.47 9.21 -16.46
N THR A 46 12.39 8.48 -17.09
CA THR A 46 13.42 9.02 -17.99
C THR A 46 13.09 8.81 -19.47
N ASP A 47 12.00 8.10 -19.76
CA ASP A 47 11.50 7.84 -21.11
C ASP A 47 10.30 8.75 -21.47
N HIS A 48 9.59 8.41 -22.54
CA HIS A 48 8.45 9.19 -23.03
C HIS A 48 7.12 8.91 -22.31
N THR A 49 7.11 8.24 -21.14
CA THR A 49 5.88 7.85 -20.42
C THR A 49 4.91 9.02 -20.23
N VAL A 50 5.40 10.14 -19.68
CA VAL A 50 4.59 11.34 -19.39
C VAL A 50 3.94 11.91 -20.65
N ALA A 51 4.74 12.14 -21.70
CA ALA A 51 4.26 12.73 -22.94
C ALA A 51 3.20 11.85 -23.63
N ILE A 52 3.40 10.52 -23.61
CA ILE A 52 2.46 9.56 -24.19
C ILE A 52 1.15 9.52 -23.37
N ALA A 53 1.23 9.49 -22.04
CA ALA A 53 0.06 9.50 -21.17
C ALA A 53 -0.78 10.77 -21.34
N GLN A 54 -0.15 11.95 -21.37
CA GLN A 54 -0.81 13.22 -21.62
C GLN A 54 -1.48 13.25 -23.00
N LYS A 55 -0.78 12.79 -24.05
CA LYS A 55 -1.33 12.72 -25.41
C LYS A 55 -2.51 11.76 -25.53
N ALA A 56 -2.53 10.68 -24.75
CA ALA A 56 -3.66 9.76 -24.63
C ALA A 56 -4.84 10.37 -23.82
N GLY A 57 -4.64 11.53 -23.18
CA GLY A 57 -5.66 12.26 -22.46
C GLY A 57 -5.81 11.85 -21.00
N ALA A 58 -4.74 11.38 -20.35
CA ALA A 58 -4.68 11.21 -18.91
C ALA A 58 -4.39 12.53 -18.18
N CYS A 59 -4.89 12.67 -16.97
CA CYS A 59 -4.32 13.59 -15.98
C CYS A 59 -3.00 12.99 -15.50
N VAL A 60 -1.92 13.79 -15.47
CA VAL A 60 -0.59 13.29 -15.10
C VAL A 60 -0.01 14.10 -13.94
N LEU A 61 0.36 13.40 -12.87
CA LEU A 61 1.18 13.94 -11.78
C LEU A 61 2.57 13.36 -11.92
N GLN A 62 3.61 14.20 -11.78
CA GLN A 62 4.98 13.78 -11.99
C GLN A 62 5.84 14.06 -10.75
N HIS A 63 6.58 13.04 -10.32
CA HIS A 63 7.66 13.19 -9.36
C HIS A 63 8.95 13.62 -10.04
N ALA A 64 9.74 14.48 -9.39
CA ALA A 64 11.02 14.93 -9.91
C ALA A 64 12.08 13.80 -9.97
N VAL A 65 11.98 12.84 -9.05
CA VAL A 65 12.84 11.66 -8.95
C VAL A 65 12.01 10.45 -8.56
N ASN A 66 12.52 9.24 -8.86
CA ASN A 66 11.89 7.99 -8.46
C ASN A 66 11.88 7.86 -6.94
N GLN A 67 10.67 7.72 -6.38
CA GLN A 67 10.41 7.57 -4.94
C GLN A 67 9.75 6.22 -4.61
N GLY A 68 9.53 5.37 -5.61
CA GLY A 68 8.90 4.07 -5.50
C GLY A 68 7.38 4.10 -5.69
N LYS A 69 6.82 2.92 -6.01
CA LYS A 69 5.39 2.71 -6.27
C LYS A 69 4.49 3.20 -5.12
N ALA A 70 4.90 2.98 -3.87
CA ALA A 70 4.15 3.43 -2.70
C ALA A 70 4.02 4.96 -2.63
N ALA A 71 5.08 5.70 -2.97
CA ALA A 71 5.02 7.16 -3.05
C ALA A 71 4.07 7.61 -4.17
N ALA A 72 4.15 6.99 -5.35
CA ALA A 72 3.28 7.30 -6.48
C ALA A 72 1.79 7.06 -6.16
N VAL A 73 1.48 5.93 -5.52
CA VAL A 73 0.11 5.63 -5.07
C VAL A 73 -0.36 6.62 -4.02
N ASN A 74 0.46 7.00 -3.04
CA ASN A 74 0.09 8.03 -2.05
C ASN A 74 -0.18 9.40 -2.69
N THR A 75 0.63 9.81 -3.67
CA THR A 75 0.39 11.03 -4.44
C THR A 75 -0.94 10.94 -5.19
N GLY A 76 -1.21 9.81 -5.83
CA GLY A 76 -2.49 9.52 -6.48
C GLY A 76 -3.67 9.59 -5.52
N PHE A 77 -3.62 8.87 -4.39
CA PHE A 77 -4.70 8.81 -3.40
C PHE A 77 -5.00 10.19 -2.83
N ARG A 78 -3.97 10.99 -2.48
CA ARG A 78 -4.16 12.36 -2.00
C ARG A 78 -4.82 13.26 -3.03
N TYR A 79 -4.38 13.20 -4.29
CA TYR A 79 -5.00 14.00 -5.34
C TYR A 79 -6.44 13.57 -5.59
N ILE A 80 -6.68 12.27 -5.71
CA ILE A 80 -8.01 11.70 -5.95
C ILE A 80 -8.97 12.05 -4.82
N ALA A 81 -8.53 12.04 -3.55
CA ALA A 81 -9.34 12.44 -2.42
C ALA A 81 -9.91 13.87 -2.56
N THR A 82 -9.20 14.78 -3.25
CA THR A 82 -9.71 16.15 -3.51
C THR A 82 -10.85 16.20 -4.53
N LEU A 83 -11.01 15.13 -5.33
CA LEU A 83 -12.04 15.02 -6.37
C LEU A 83 -13.36 14.44 -5.82
N ASN A 84 -13.41 14.04 -4.54
CA ASN A 84 -14.55 13.31 -3.94
C ASN A 84 -15.00 12.15 -4.84
N PRO A 85 -14.14 11.13 -5.07
CA PRO A 85 -14.41 10.07 -6.03
C PRO A 85 -15.59 9.21 -5.56
N PHE A 86 -16.32 8.63 -6.50
CA PHE A 86 -17.28 7.58 -6.18
C PHE A 86 -16.55 6.26 -5.89
N ALA A 87 -15.66 5.88 -6.81
CA ALA A 87 -14.82 4.69 -6.71
C ALA A 87 -13.52 4.90 -7.47
N VAL A 88 -12.48 4.17 -7.06
CA VAL A 88 -11.16 4.22 -7.68
C VAL A 88 -10.76 2.82 -8.09
N VAL A 89 -10.24 2.65 -9.29
CA VAL A 89 -9.59 1.42 -9.73
C VAL A 89 -8.10 1.68 -9.93
N MET A 90 -7.24 0.88 -9.35
CA MET A 90 -5.80 0.92 -9.51
C MET A 90 -5.36 -0.23 -10.41
N LEU A 91 -4.48 0.06 -11.36
CA LEU A 91 -3.89 -0.94 -12.24
C LEU A 91 -2.43 -0.59 -12.57
N ASP A 92 -1.62 -1.61 -12.82
CA ASP A 92 -0.22 -1.44 -13.18
C ASP A 92 -0.03 -0.92 -14.61
N GLY A 93 0.96 -0.05 -14.81
CA GLY A 93 1.28 0.57 -16.10
C GLY A 93 1.91 -0.36 -17.15
N ASP A 94 2.16 -1.63 -16.83
CA ASP A 94 2.88 -2.58 -17.68
C ASP A 94 1.99 -3.35 -18.68
N GLY A 95 0.68 -3.11 -18.66
CA GLY A 95 -0.28 -3.70 -19.57
C GLY A 95 -0.60 -5.19 -19.31
N GLN A 96 -0.21 -5.75 -18.17
CA GLN A 96 -0.53 -7.15 -17.84
C GLN A 96 -1.99 -7.37 -17.46
N HIS A 97 -2.68 -6.33 -16.96
CA HIS A 97 -4.08 -6.41 -16.59
C HIS A 97 -4.99 -6.12 -17.77
N LYS A 98 -6.00 -6.97 -17.98
CA LYS A 98 -7.03 -6.70 -18.98
C LYS A 98 -7.97 -5.61 -18.48
N VAL A 99 -7.96 -4.47 -19.16
CA VAL A 99 -8.76 -3.28 -18.79
C VAL A 99 -10.26 -3.56 -18.80
N ASP A 100 -10.73 -4.51 -19.62
CA ASP A 100 -12.13 -4.92 -19.69
C ASP A 100 -12.67 -5.51 -18.37
N ASP A 101 -11.79 -5.89 -17.43
CA ASP A 101 -12.21 -6.37 -16.12
C ASP A 101 -12.51 -5.21 -15.13
N ILE A 102 -12.22 -3.94 -15.47
CA ILE A 102 -12.50 -2.76 -14.60
C ILE A 102 -13.95 -2.76 -14.08
N PRO A 103 -15.00 -2.94 -14.93
CA PRO A 103 -16.37 -2.97 -14.45
C PRO A 103 -16.64 -4.04 -13.39
N ALA A 104 -15.99 -5.21 -13.53
CA ALA A 104 -16.13 -6.31 -12.58
C ALA A 104 -15.50 -5.97 -11.22
N LEU A 105 -14.37 -5.26 -11.19
CA LEU A 105 -13.79 -4.78 -9.93
C LEU A 105 -14.60 -3.66 -9.28
N LEU A 106 -15.19 -2.77 -10.07
CA LEU A 106 -15.97 -1.65 -9.55
C LEU A 106 -17.35 -2.09 -9.03
N ALA A 107 -17.96 -3.11 -9.62
CA ALA A 107 -19.33 -3.53 -9.28
C ALA A 107 -19.58 -3.77 -7.77
N PRO A 108 -18.73 -4.49 -7.01
CA PRO A 108 -18.94 -4.67 -5.57
C PRO A 108 -18.81 -3.37 -4.75
N ILE A 109 -17.99 -2.42 -5.20
CA ILE A 109 -17.89 -1.08 -4.58
C ILE A 109 -19.19 -0.31 -4.85
N CYS A 110 -19.65 -0.29 -6.11
CA CYS A 110 -20.88 0.41 -6.51
C CYS A 110 -22.12 -0.12 -5.78
N GLN A 111 -22.15 -1.42 -5.50
CA GLN A 111 -23.22 -2.08 -4.74
C GLN A 111 -23.11 -1.89 -3.22
N GLY A 112 -22.03 -1.25 -2.74
CA GLY A 112 -21.78 -1.07 -1.32
C GLY A 112 -21.45 -2.36 -0.58
N HIS A 113 -21.02 -3.42 -1.28
CA HIS A 113 -20.67 -4.72 -0.69
C HIS A 113 -19.21 -4.77 -0.18
N ALA A 114 -18.33 -3.97 -0.76
CA ALA A 114 -16.91 -3.92 -0.40
C ALA A 114 -16.40 -2.49 -0.32
N ASP A 115 -15.37 -2.29 0.50
CA ASP A 115 -14.58 -1.05 0.54
C ASP A 115 -13.29 -1.21 -0.28
N VAL A 116 -12.80 -2.44 -0.43
CA VAL A 116 -11.68 -2.82 -1.30
C VAL A 116 -12.01 -4.10 -2.07
N VAL A 117 -11.78 -4.10 -3.38
CA VAL A 117 -11.91 -5.28 -4.24
C VAL A 117 -10.57 -5.63 -4.84
N ILE A 118 -10.16 -6.91 -4.77
CA ILE A 118 -8.93 -7.39 -5.37
C ILE A 118 -9.26 -8.21 -6.62
N GLY A 119 -8.64 -7.86 -7.74
CA GLY A 119 -8.62 -8.69 -8.92
C GLY A 119 -7.71 -9.89 -8.70
N SER A 120 -8.28 -11.08 -8.50
CA SER A 120 -7.51 -12.30 -8.30
C SER A 120 -7.18 -12.97 -9.64
N ARG A 121 -5.91 -13.33 -9.81
CA ARG A 121 -5.45 -14.14 -10.96
C ARG A 121 -5.88 -15.60 -10.86
N TYR A 122 -6.45 -15.98 -9.72
CA TYR A 122 -6.90 -17.33 -9.40
C TYR A 122 -8.43 -17.33 -9.25
N GLY A 123 -9.08 -18.41 -9.68
CA GLY A 123 -10.53 -18.56 -9.57
C GLY A 123 -11.12 -19.20 -10.82
N ALA A 124 -12.32 -18.74 -11.22
CA ALA A 124 -13.08 -19.30 -12.33
C ALA A 124 -12.46 -19.07 -13.72
N ILE A 125 -11.51 -18.13 -13.82
CA ILE A 125 -10.84 -17.79 -15.08
C ILE A 125 -9.47 -18.48 -15.09
N HIS A 126 -9.25 -19.37 -16.05
CA HIS A 126 -7.97 -20.02 -16.26
C HIS A 126 -6.99 -19.04 -16.92
N SER A 127 -6.01 -18.57 -16.14
CA SER A 127 -4.85 -17.84 -16.66
C SER A 127 -3.67 -18.82 -16.81
N ASP A 128 -2.95 -18.75 -17.94
CA ASP A 128 -1.73 -19.52 -18.20
C ASP A 128 -0.54 -18.99 -17.37
N ILE A 129 -0.60 -19.23 -16.05
CA ILE A 129 0.43 -18.82 -15.11
C ILE A 129 1.48 -19.92 -15.02
N PRO A 130 2.78 -19.63 -15.26
CA PRO A 130 3.84 -20.62 -15.08
C PRO A 130 3.85 -21.21 -13.65
N LEU A 131 3.96 -22.54 -13.54
CA LEU A 131 3.80 -23.26 -12.26
C LEU A 131 4.74 -22.75 -11.15
N TYR A 132 5.99 -22.44 -11.47
CA TYR A 132 6.95 -21.90 -10.50
C TYR A 132 6.53 -20.53 -9.95
N ARG A 133 5.89 -19.68 -10.77
CA ARG A 133 5.35 -18.39 -10.31
C ARG A 133 4.13 -18.60 -9.43
N LYS A 134 3.26 -19.54 -9.81
CA LYS A 134 2.08 -19.90 -9.03
C LYS A 134 2.46 -20.36 -7.62
N VAL A 135 3.42 -21.29 -7.51
CA VAL A 135 3.90 -21.77 -6.20
C VAL A 135 4.53 -20.63 -5.38
N GLY A 136 5.38 -19.80 -6.00
CA GLY A 136 5.98 -18.65 -5.32
C GLY A 136 4.94 -17.64 -4.82
N GLN A 137 3.95 -17.30 -5.66
CA GLN A 137 2.86 -16.39 -5.29
C GLN A 137 1.94 -16.97 -4.22
N MET A 138 1.66 -18.28 -4.25
CA MET A 138 0.90 -18.94 -3.18
C MET A 138 1.65 -18.87 -1.84
N GLY A 139 2.97 -19.07 -1.85
CA GLY A 139 3.80 -18.91 -0.65
C GLY A 139 3.77 -17.48 -0.10
N LEU A 140 3.95 -16.49 -0.97
CA LEU A 140 3.85 -15.07 -0.61
C LEU A 140 2.44 -14.71 -0.10
N THR A 141 1.41 -15.19 -0.76
CA THR A 141 0.01 -14.96 -0.38
C THR A 141 -0.28 -15.57 0.99
N SER A 142 0.14 -16.80 1.23
CA SER A 142 -0.05 -17.48 2.52
C SER A 142 0.66 -16.72 3.65
N LEU A 143 1.88 -16.25 3.40
CA LEU A 143 2.64 -15.46 4.37
C LEU A 143 1.97 -14.11 4.64
N THR A 144 1.57 -13.38 3.60
CA THR A 144 0.86 -12.10 3.74
C THR A 144 -0.48 -12.28 4.45
N ASN A 145 -1.24 -13.34 4.17
CA ASN A 145 -2.52 -13.60 4.82
C ASN A 145 -2.33 -13.88 6.32
N LEU A 146 -1.34 -14.71 6.67
CA LEU A 146 -1.01 -15.01 8.06
C LEU A 146 -0.65 -13.74 8.85
N ILE A 147 0.18 -12.88 8.26
CA ILE A 147 0.68 -11.69 8.96
C ILE A 147 -0.36 -10.55 8.92
N SER A 148 -1.07 -10.33 7.81
CA SER A 148 -2.09 -9.27 7.73
C SER A 148 -3.38 -9.63 8.46
N GLY A 149 -3.69 -10.92 8.62
CA GLY A 149 -4.97 -11.39 9.14
C GLY A 149 -6.12 -11.31 8.14
N VAL A 150 -5.84 -11.00 6.87
CA VAL A 150 -6.84 -10.97 5.79
C VAL A 150 -6.63 -12.18 4.90
N GLN A 151 -7.67 -12.97 4.67
CA GLN A 151 -7.60 -14.13 3.78
C GLN A 151 -7.98 -13.72 2.36
N VAL A 152 -7.02 -13.82 1.44
CA VAL A 152 -7.22 -13.59 -0.01
C VAL A 152 -6.48 -14.64 -0.83
N SER A 153 -6.94 -14.88 -2.05
CA SER A 153 -6.35 -15.81 -3.01
C SER A 153 -5.17 -15.23 -3.79
N ASP A 154 -5.12 -13.91 -4.01
CA ASP A 154 -3.96 -13.22 -4.61
C ASP A 154 -3.62 -11.90 -3.89
N SER A 155 -2.76 -11.97 -2.88
CA SER A 155 -2.36 -10.77 -2.13
C SER A 155 -1.42 -9.85 -2.90
N GLN A 156 -0.80 -10.31 -3.99
CA GLN A 156 0.20 -9.57 -4.76
C GLN A 156 -0.37 -9.02 -6.08
N SER A 157 -1.70 -8.99 -6.22
CA SER A 157 -2.35 -8.34 -7.34
C SER A 157 -2.36 -6.83 -7.16
N GLY A 158 -1.84 -6.12 -8.18
CA GLY A 158 -1.89 -4.66 -8.30
C GLY A 158 -3.20 -4.15 -8.87
N PHE A 159 -4.07 -5.03 -9.39
CA PHE A 159 -5.38 -4.66 -9.91
C PHE A 159 -6.41 -4.67 -8.77
N ARG A 160 -6.76 -3.49 -8.27
CA ARG A 160 -7.63 -3.34 -7.10
C ARG A 160 -8.60 -2.19 -7.27
N ALA A 161 -9.80 -2.30 -6.73
CA ALA A 161 -10.73 -1.17 -6.62
C ALA A 161 -10.94 -0.77 -5.16
N PHE A 162 -11.25 0.51 -4.95
CA PHE A 162 -11.35 1.15 -3.65
C PHE A 162 -12.60 2.04 -3.63
N SER A 163 -13.30 2.01 -2.51
CA SER A 163 -14.35 2.98 -2.18
C SER A 163 -13.74 4.35 -1.83
N ALA A 164 -14.57 5.40 -1.88
CA ALA A 164 -14.20 6.72 -1.37
C ALA A 164 -13.67 6.67 0.08
N HIS A 165 -14.30 5.83 0.92
CA HIS A 165 -13.88 5.64 2.30
C HIS A 165 -12.47 5.04 2.40
N ALA A 166 -12.18 3.99 1.63
CA ALA A 166 -10.86 3.36 1.60
C ALA A 166 -9.76 4.35 1.17
N ILE A 167 -10.02 5.18 0.15
CA ILE A 167 -9.09 6.23 -0.29
C ILE A 167 -8.81 7.26 0.81
N ALA A 168 -9.82 7.62 1.61
CA ALA A 168 -9.67 8.62 2.66
C ALA A 168 -8.85 8.13 3.87
N VAL A 169 -8.85 6.82 4.15
CA VAL A 169 -8.20 6.25 5.36
C VAL A 169 -6.87 5.57 5.08
N MET A 170 -6.58 5.20 3.83
CA MET A 170 -5.34 4.52 3.46
C MET A 170 -4.20 5.50 3.19
N SER A 171 -3.03 5.22 3.77
CA SER A 171 -1.77 5.90 3.50
C SER A 171 -0.62 4.93 3.68
N PHE A 172 0.29 4.89 2.72
CA PHE A 172 1.34 3.86 2.61
C PHE A 172 2.73 4.39 2.96
N THR A 173 3.65 3.50 3.28
CA THR A 173 5.03 3.85 3.62
C THR A 173 5.91 3.79 2.38
N ALA A 174 6.29 4.97 1.84
CA ALA A 174 7.09 5.07 0.61
C ALA A 174 8.43 4.30 0.64
N ASN A 175 9.11 4.28 1.80
CA ASN A 175 10.44 3.68 1.97
C ASN A 175 10.44 2.43 2.86
N GLY A 176 9.32 1.71 2.93
CA GLY A 176 9.17 0.57 3.84
C GLY A 176 10.01 -0.67 3.50
N GLY A 177 10.58 -0.73 2.29
CA GLY A 177 11.33 -1.91 1.80
C GLY A 177 10.44 -3.10 1.43
N PHE A 178 9.13 -2.91 1.35
CA PHE A 178 8.12 -3.94 1.06
C PHE A 178 7.22 -3.58 -0.13
N SER A 179 6.47 -4.57 -0.64
CA SER A 179 5.47 -4.33 -1.70
C SER A 179 4.26 -3.59 -1.13
N ILE A 180 3.76 -2.60 -1.86
CA ILE A 180 2.61 -1.79 -1.46
C ILE A 180 1.35 -2.65 -1.31
N GLU A 181 1.22 -3.70 -2.13
CA GLU A 181 0.10 -4.64 -2.09
C GLU A 181 0.03 -5.37 -0.75
N SER A 182 1.20 -5.72 -0.19
CA SER A 182 1.27 -6.33 1.14
C SER A 182 0.85 -5.32 2.21
N GLU A 183 1.34 -4.09 2.16
CA GLU A 183 0.97 -3.03 3.12
C GLU A 183 -0.54 -2.70 3.06
N MET A 184 -1.12 -2.62 1.86
CA MET A 184 -2.57 -2.47 1.66
C MET A 184 -3.36 -3.52 2.43
N GLN A 185 -2.90 -4.78 2.44
CA GLN A 185 -3.55 -5.86 3.17
C GLN A 185 -3.60 -5.60 4.69
N PHE A 186 -2.56 -4.99 5.26
CA PHE A 186 -2.56 -4.60 6.67
C PHE A 186 -3.53 -3.46 6.96
N HIS A 187 -3.56 -2.43 6.10
CA HIS A 187 -4.51 -1.33 6.28
C HIS A 187 -5.96 -1.79 6.19
N ILE A 188 -6.27 -2.77 5.31
CA ILE A 188 -7.60 -3.37 5.24
C ILE A 188 -8.00 -3.97 6.59
N HIS A 189 -7.12 -4.72 7.24
CA HIS A 189 -7.39 -5.30 8.55
C HIS A 189 -7.48 -4.22 9.65
N GLU A 190 -6.53 -3.29 9.71
CA GLU A 190 -6.48 -2.27 10.77
C GLU A 190 -7.66 -1.31 10.74
N GLN A 191 -8.14 -0.94 9.55
CA GLN A 191 -9.27 -0.04 9.36
C GLN A 191 -10.61 -0.80 9.26
N ALA A 192 -10.61 -2.12 9.48
CA ALA A 192 -11.78 -3.00 9.40
C ALA A 192 -12.57 -2.85 8.08
N LEU A 193 -11.87 -2.69 6.96
CA LEU A 193 -12.46 -2.50 5.64
C LEU A 193 -13.01 -3.81 5.09
N ARG A 194 -14.16 -3.75 4.43
CA ARG A 194 -14.79 -4.91 3.78
C ARG A 194 -14.05 -5.22 2.49
N ILE A 195 -13.66 -6.47 2.32
CA ILE A 195 -12.89 -6.94 1.18
C ILE A 195 -13.65 -7.99 0.36
N CYS A 196 -13.51 -7.92 -0.96
CA CYS A 196 -13.98 -8.95 -1.89
C CYS A 196 -12.92 -9.28 -2.94
N GLU A 197 -13.00 -10.47 -3.52
CA GLU A 197 -12.15 -10.88 -4.64
C GLU A 197 -13.00 -11.13 -5.89
N VAL A 198 -12.51 -10.68 -7.04
CA VAL A 198 -13.12 -10.91 -8.36
C VAL A 198 -12.07 -11.55 -9.25
N PRO A 199 -12.36 -12.65 -9.96
CA PRO A 199 -11.40 -13.25 -10.87
C PRO A 199 -11.13 -12.32 -12.05
N ILE A 200 -9.86 -12.19 -12.46
CA ILE A 200 -9.40 -11.32 -13.56
C ILE A 200 -8.55 -12.07 -14.57
N HIS A 201 -8.44 -11.49 -15.77
CA HIS A 201 -7.54 -11.95 -16.83
C HIS A 201 -6.17 -11.29 -16.72
N VAL A 202 -5.11 -12.10 -16.82
CA VAL A 202 -3.73 -11.61 -16.90
C VAL A 202 -3.10 -11.98 -18.23
N LEU A 203 -2.51 -10.99 -18.89
CA LEU A 203 -1.82 -11.12 -20.16
C LEU A 203 -0.32 -11.24 -19.90
N TYR A 204 0.25 -12.44 -20.10
CA TYR A 204 1.70 -12.65 -20.07
C TYR A 204 2.29 -12.43 -21.46
N VAL A 205 2.37 -11.17 -21.89
CA VAL A 205 2.90 -10.82 -23.22
C VAL A 205 4.44 -10.88 -23.28
N GLU A 206 5.14 -10.79 -22.13
CA GLU A 206 6.61 -10.78 -22.08
C GLU A 206 7.26 -11.61 -20.96
N LYS A 207 8.58 -11.86 -21.11
CA LYS A 207 9.46 -12.31 -20.03
C LYS A 207 9.50 -11.25 -18.93
N ALA A 208 9.54 -11.68 -17.67
CA ALA A 208 9.50 -10.76 -16.53
C ALA A 208 10.63 -9.71 -16.60
N LYS A 209 10.28 -8.42 -16.45
CA LYS A 209 11.25 -7.29 -16.41
C LYS A 209 12.31 -7.43 -15.29
N ARG A 210 12.05 -8.25 -14.27
CA ARG A 210 12.95 -8.49 -13.12
C ARG A 210 13.21 -9.98 -12.93
N ASN A 211 14.39 -10.32 -12.41
CA ASN A 211 14.73 -11.69 -12.04
C ASN A 211 13.70 -12.22 -11.00
N PRO A 212 12.93 -13.28 -11.32
CA PRO A 212 11.84 -13.76 -10.46
C PRO A 212 12.29 -14.12 -9.03
N ILE A 213 13.49 -14.68 -8.88
CA ILE A 213 14.02 -15.10 -7.57
C ILE A 213 14.42 -13.88 -6.74
N GLY A 214 15.14 -12.93 -7.36
CA GLY A 214 15.56 -11.69 -6.68
C GLY A 214 14.37 -10.85 -6.24
N HIS A 215 13.37 -10.72 -7.09
CA HIS A 215 12.14 -10.00 -6.75
C HIS A 215 11.34 -10.74 -5.67
N GLY A 216 11.18 -12.06 -5.77
CA GLY A 216 10.51 -12.86 -4.73
C GLY A 216 11.17 -12.70 -3.36
N MET A 217 12.51 -12.75 -3.30
CA MET A 217 13.26 -12.52 -2.06
C MET A 217 13.07 -11.10 -1.51
N GLN A 218 13.00 -10.09 -2.37
CA GLN A 218 12.69 -8.72 -1.97
C GLN A 218 11.29 -8.62 -1.36
N VAL A 219 10.29 -9.28 -1.95
CA VAL A 219 8.94 -9.32 -1.40
C VAL A 219 8.90 -10.07 -0.06
N VAL A 220 9.57 -11.23 0.07
CA VAL A 220 9.66 -11.95 1.36
C VAL A 220 10.29 -11.09 2.43
N LYS A 221 11.46 -10.48 2.17
CA LYS A 221 12.13 -9.57 3.11
C LYS A 221 11.22 -8.40 3.49
N GLY A 222 10.50 -7.86 2.52
CA GLY A 222 9.49 -6.85 2.73
C GLY A 222 8.38 -7.30 3.67
N ILE A 223 7.74 -8.44 3.39
CA ILE A 223 6.69 -9.01 4.23
C ILE A 223 7.18 -9.27 5.66
N LEU A 224 8.41 -9.77 5.82
CA LEU A 224 9.04 -9.94 7.13
C LEU A 224 9.27 -8.58 7.84
N GLY A 225 9.67 -7.55 7.10
CA GLY A 225 9.77 -6.18 7.62
C GLY A 225 8.42 -5.60 8.08
N ILE A 226 7.33 -5.92 7.36
CA ILE A 226 5.98 -5.57 7.82
C ILE A 226 5.64 -6.38 9.07
N ALA A 227 5.95 -7.68 9.12
CA ALA A 227 5.70 -8.49 10.31
C ALA A 227 6.41 -7.93 11.55
N THR A 228 7.68 -7.54 11.43
CA THR A 228 8.46 -6.98 12.54
C THR A 228 7.90 -5.66 13.03
N THR A 229 7.34 -4.85 12.13
CA THR A 229 6.90 -3.48 12.43
C THR A 229 5.42 -3.43 12.82
N MET A 230 4.56 -4.12 12.07
CA MET A 230 3.10 -4.11 12.19
C MET A 230 2.54 -5.29 12.99
N ARG A 231 3.29 -6.37 13.23
CA ARG A 231 2.89 -7.44 14.18
C ARG A 231 4.08 -7.95 14.99
N PRO A 232 4.76 -7.06 15.74
CA PRO A 232 5.99 -7.41 16.46
C PRO A 232 5.78 -8.58 17.43
N LEU A 233 4.60 -8.69 18.06
CA LEU A 233 4.29 -9.82 18.94
C LEU A 233 4.32 -11.16 18.20
N LEU A 234 3.64 -11.29 17.06
CA LEU A 234 3.61 -12.57 16.33
C LEU A 234 5.01 -12.94 15.84
N PHE A 235 5.74 -11.97 15.29
CA PHE A 235 7.07 -12.23 14.75
C PHE A 235 8.07 -12.60 15.85
N TRP A 236 8.24 -11.74 16.85
CA TRP A 236 9.28 -11.88 17.87
C TRP A 236 8.94 -12.89 18.97
N CYS A 237 7.66 -13.03 19.35
CA CYS A 237 7.29 -14.11 20.25
C CYS A 237 7.34 -15.44 19.52
N GLY A 238 6.87 -15.51 18.25
CA GLY A 238 6.94 -16.72 17.44
C GLY A 238 8.37 -17.22 17.24
N SER A 239 9.31 -16.33 16.89
CA SER A 239 10.73 -16.68 16.79
C SER A 239 11.33 -17.13 18.12
N GLY A 240 10.95 -16.49 19.24
CA GLY A 240 11.40 -16.89 20.58
C GLY A 240 10.90 -18.29 20.97
N PHE A 241 9.62 -18.58 20.73
CA PHE A 241 9.09 -19.93 20.95
C PHE A 241 9.77 -20.97 20.06
N ALA A 242 10.02 -20.65 18.78
CA ALA A 242 10.70 -21.56 17.87
C ALA A 242 12.13 -21.88 18.33
N THR A 243 12.91 -20.88 18.74
CA THR A 243 14.27 -21.11 19.25
C THR A 243 14.26 -21.93 20.53
N LEU A 244 13.32 -21.67 21.45
CA LEU A 244 13.14 -22.47 22.66
C LEU A 244 12.83 -23.94 22.35
N MET A 245 11.93 -24.19 21.39
CA MET A 245 11.57 -25.54 20.96
C MET A 245 12.75 -26.28 20.32
N ILE A 246 13.50 -25.61 19.43
CA ILE A 246 14.69 -26.18 18.78
C ILE A 246 15.75 -26.51 19.82
N SER A 247 16.03 -25.59 20.76
CA SER A 247 17.02 -25.82 21.82
C SER A 247 16.62 -26.98 22.74
N THR A 248 15.34 -27.09 23.08
CA THR A 248 14.83 -28.20 23.91
C THR A 248 14.88 -29.53 23.16
N ALA A 249 14.49 -29.56 21.89
CA ALA A 249 14.53 -30.76 21.06
C ALA A 249 15.97 -31.25 20.85
N LEU A 250 16.91 -30.34 20.58
CA LEU A 250 18.33 -30.66 20.43
C LEU A 250 18.91 -31.23 21.73
N LEU A 251 18.54 -30.66 22.88
CA LEU A 251 18.94 -31.16 24.19
C LEU A 251 18.47 -32.60 24.41
N VAL A 252 17.18 -32.87 24.18
CA VAL A 252 16.59 -34.21 24.35
C VAL A 252 17.24 -35.21 23.39
N PHE A 253 17.42 -34.83 22.13
CA PHE A 253 18.07 -35.67 21.13
C PHE A 253 19.50 -36.04 21.53
N LEU A 254 20.30 -35.07 21.94
CA LEU A 254 21.68 -35.30 22.34
C LEU A 254 21.74 -36.15 23.61
N ALA A 255 20.95 -35.82 24.65
CA ALA A 255 20.90 -36.60 25.89
C ALA A 255 20.51 -38.08 25.66
N ALA A 256 19.67 -38.37 24.67
CA ALA A 256 19.26 -39.73 24.34
C ALA A 256 20.33 -40.56 23.59
N HIS A 257 21.28 -39.91 22.89
CA HIS A 257 22.25 -40.59 22.01
C HIS A 257 23.67 -40.65 22.59
N THR A 258 23.85 -40.18 23.82
CA THR A 258 25.16 -40.13 24.49
C THR A 258 25.11 -40.83 25.83
N THR A 259 26.05 -41.73 26.08
CA THR A 259 26.36 -42.23 27.43
C THR A 259 27.14 -41.13 28.16
N MET A 260 26.44 -40.24 28.84
CA MET A 260 26.97 -38.92 29.19
C MET A 260 28.02 -38.95 30.31
N ALA A 261 29.23 -38.47 30.00
CA ALA A 261 30.17 -37.99 31.02
C ALA A 261 29.75 -36.59 31.53
N LEU A 262 30.09 -36.25 32.78
CA LEU A 262 29.70 -34.97 33.43
C LEU A 262 30.06 -33.72 32.60
N SER A 263 31.18 -33.76 31.86
CA SER A 263 31.63 -32.67 31.00
C SER A 263 30.75 -32.45 29.77
N GLN A 264 30.17 -33.51 29.20
CA GLN A 264 29.29 -33.40 28.03
C GLN A 264 27.92 -32.85 28.43
N PHE A 265 27.45 -33.14 29.66
CA PHE A 265 26.24 -32.56 30.22
C PHE A 265 26.33 -31.03 30.38
N ALA A 266 27.48 -30.50 30.77
CA ALA A 266 27.70 -29.06 30.92
C ALA A 266 27.53 -28.30 29.58
N TRP A 267 28.08 -28.83 28.48
CA TRP A 267 27.93 -28.24 27.15
C TRP A 267 26.46 -28.20 26.69
N LEU A 268 25.71 -29.26 26.95
CA LEU A 268 24.29 -29.34 26.63
C LEU A 268 23.46 -28.30 27.41
N LEU A 269 23.75 -28.14 28.70
CA LEU A 269 23.10 -27.14 29.54
C LEU A 269 23.43 -25.71 29.07
N SER A 270 24.68 -25.46 28.65
CA SER A 270 25.07 -24.16 28.09
C SER A 270 24.31 -23.82 26.79
N LEU A 271 24.15 -24.79 25.88
CA LEU A 271 23.36 -24.59 24.64
C LEU A 271 21.89 -24.30 24.94
N LEU A 272 21.29 -25.00 25.91
CA LEU A 272 19.94 -24.71 26.38
C LEU A 272 19.83 -23.29 26.94
N MET A 273 20.77 -22.87 27.79
CA MET A 273 20.78 -21.53 28.38
C MET A 273 20.91 -20.44 27.32
N ILE A 274 21.77 -20.63 26.32
CA ILE A 274 21.88 -19.70 25.18
C ILE A 274 20.54 -19.61 24.44
N GLY A 275 19.91 -20.75 24.14
CA GLY A 275 18.60 -20.79 23.48
C GLY A 275 17.50 -20.07 24.28
N MET A 276 17.47 -20.30 25.59
CA MET A 276 16.51 -19.66 26.50
C MET A 276 16.73 -18.14 26.58
N LEU A 277 17.98 -17.69 26.68
CA LEU A 277 18.32 -16.26 26.68
C LEU A 277 17.91 -15.59 25.36
N LEU A 278 18.16 -16.23 24.22
CA LEU A 278 17.72 -15.73 22.91
C LEU A 278 16.20 -15.67 22.82
N SER A 279 15.49 -16.69 23.34
CA SER A 279 14.02 -16.72 23.39
C SER A 279 13.46 -15.57 24.23
N ILE A 280 13.98 -15.38 25.45
CA ILE A 280 13.56 -14.28 26.35
C ILE A 280 13.83 -12.92 25.71
N GLY A 281 15.01 -12.74 25.12
CA GLY A 281 15.37 -11.50 24.42
C GLY A 281 14.43 -11.20 23.24
N SER A 282 14.08 -12.23 22.46
CA SER A 282 13.13 -12.13 21.35
C SER A 282 11.74 -11.73 21.84
N ILE A 283 11.17 -12.46 22.80
CA ILE A 283 9.84 -12.16 23.37
C ILE A 283 9.81 -10.75 23.97
N GLY A 284 10.85 -10.37 24.74
CA GLY A 284 10.96 -9.03 25.31
C GLY A 284 10.99 -7.93 24.25
N THR A 285 11.76 -8.12 23.17
CA THR A 285 11.80 -7.20 22.02
C THR A 285 10.42 -7.06 21.38
N GLY A 286 9.69 -8.16 21.21
CA GLY A 286 8.32 -8.15 20.69
C GLY A 286 7.37 -7.30 21.51
N ILE A 287 7.42 -7.43 22.85
CA ILE A 287 6.60 -6.65 23.78
C ILE A 287 6.96 -5.17 23.73
N ILE A 288 8.26 -4.83 23.72
CA ILE A 288 8.74 -3.44 23.66
C ILE A 288 8.27 -2.76 22.37
N LEU A 289 8.49 -3.41 21.22
CA LEU A 289 8.08 -2.87 19.91
C LEU A 289 6.56 -2.71 19.82
N GLN A 290 5.79 -3.66 20.35
CA GLN A 290 4.33 -3.53 20.41
C GLN A 290 3.89 -2.32 21.24
N ARG A 291 4.52 -2.08 22.39
CA ARG A 291 4.22 -0.93 23.24
C ARG A 291 4.57 0.39 22.55
N GLN A 292 5.72 0.47 21.91
CA GLN A 292 6.13 1.64 21.13
C GLN A 292 5.13 1.93 20.01
N ARG A 293 4.68 0.90 19.28
CA ARG A 293 3.68 1.07 18.22
C ARG A 293 2.34 1.60 18.74
N VAL A 294 1.81 1.01 19.82
CA VAL A 294 0.56 1.48 20.44
C VAL A 294 0.70 2.93 20.92
N MET A 295 1.87 3.31 21.44
CA MET A 295 2.15 4.68 21.85
C MET A 295 2.16 5.65 20.65
N LEU A 296 2.82 5.28 19.55
CA LEU A 296 2.86 6.10 18.34
C LEU A 296 1.46 6.28 17.73
N GLN A 297 0.66 5.22 17.67
CA GLN A 297 -0.72 5.30 17.19
C GLN A 297 -1.59 6.23 18.06
N ARG A 298 -1.41 6.19 19.38
CA ARG A 298 -2.10 7.11 20.30
C ARG A 298 -1.68 8.56 20.08
N MET A 299 -0.39 8.80 19.86
CA MET A 299 0.11 10.13 19.54
C MET A 299 -0.48 10.65 18.23
N GLU A 300 -0.46 9.85 17.17
CA GLU A 300 -1.03 10.22 15.87
C GLU A 300 -2.53 10.53 15.97
N THR A 301 -3.29 9.68 16.67
CA THR A 301 -4.73 9.90 16.91
C THR A 301 -4.96 11.19 17.69
N SER A 302 -4.12 11.47 18.69
CA SER A 302 -4.20 12.71 19.49
C SER A 302 -3.91 13.94 18.63
N LEU A 303 -2.90 13.88 17.75
CA LEU A 303 -2.57 14.93 16.80
C LEU A 303 -3.70 15.18 15.81
N LYS A 304 -4.27 14.12 15.20
CA LYS A 304 -5.43 14.23 14.30
C LYS A 304 -6.62 14.87 15.01
N GLN A 305 -6.88 14.50 16.26
CA GLN A 305 -7.95 15.09 17.05
C GLN A 305 -7.70 16.56 17.40
N GLN A 306 -6.46 16.95 17.68
CA GLN A 306 -6.08 18.36 17.89
C GLN A 306 -6.24 19.17 16.61
N LEU A 307 -5.80 18.65 15.47
CA LEU A 307 -5.96 19.30 14.16
C LEU A 307 -7.43 19.47 13.78
N MET A 308 -8.30 18.49 14.06
CA MET A 308 -9.74 18.60 13.83
C MET A 308 -10.46 19.56 14.80
N ARG A 309 -9.89 19.80 15.98
CA ARG A 309 -10.43 20.74 16.98
C ARG A 309 -9.91 22.16 16.82
N ALA A 310 -8.84 22.36 16.04
CA ALA A 310 -8.34 23.70 15.74
C ALA A 310 -9.43 24.45 14.95
N PRO A 311 -9.98 25.57 15.46
CA PRO A 311 -10.86 26.41 14.67
C PRO A 311 -10.13 26.81 13.40
N SER A 312 -10.82 26.83 12.25
CA SER A 312 -10.27 27.33 11.00
C SER A 312 -9.81 28.78 11.20
N ALA A 313 -8.53 28.98 11.49
CA ALA A 313 -7.92 30.30 11.68
C ALA A 313 -7.87 31.13 10.39
N ALA A 314 -8.55 30.69 9.32
CA ALA A 314 -8.62 31.34 8.01
C ALA A 314 -9.99 31.98 7.70
N SER A 315 -10.92 32.07 8.66
CA SER A 315 -12.20 32.77 8.46
C SER A 315 -12.33 34.11 9.20
N ASN A 316 -11.26 34.62 9.84
CA ASN A 316 -11.29 35.87 10.61
C ASN A 316 -10.21 36.92 10.23
N GLU A 317 -9.55 36.80 9.07
CA GLU A 317 -8.78 37.92 8.49
C GLU A 317 -9.66 38.80 7.58
N THR A 318 -10.79 39.25 8.11
CA THR A 318 -11.56 40.37 7.54
C THR A 318 -11.66 41.49 8.56
N LEU A 319 -10.53 42.01 9.03
CA LEU A 319 -10.44 43.31 9.71
C LEU A 319 -8.96 43.71 9.76
N PHE A 320 -8.66 45.00 9.58
CA PHE A 320 -7.32 45.61 9.40
C PHE A 320 -6.82 45.80 7.96
N LEU A 321 -7.65 46.42 7.12
CA LEU A 321 -7.14 47.42 6.18
C LEU A 321 -7.12 48.77 6.91
N THR A 322 -5.93 49.24 7.31
CA THR A 322 -5.73 50.62 7.78
C THR A 322 -5.77 51.58 6.58
N PRO A 323 -6.57 52.67 6.60
CA PRO A 323 -6.57 53.66 5.53
C PRO A 323 -5.42 54.63 5.75
N ARG A 324 -4.27 54.41 5.10
CA ARG A 324 -3.20 55.40 5.07
C ARG A 324 -2.38 55.34 3.80
N GLU A 325 -3.02 55.66 2.68
CA GLU A 325 -2.36 56.17 1.48
C GLU A 325 -3.42 56.90 0.64
N ARG A 326 -3.70 58.14 1.04
CA ARG A 326 -4.51 59.07 0.25
C ARG A 326 -4.13 60.52 0.57
N VAL A 327 -2.87 60.91 0.34
CA VAL A 327 -2.47 62.32 0.17
C VAL A 327 -1.20 62.36 -0.68
N TYR A 328 -1.34 62.69 -1.96
CA TYR A 328 -0.55 63.67 -2.72
C TYR A 328 -1.10 63.66 -4.15
N ASP A 329 -1.97 64.63 -4.42
CA ASP A 329 -1.97 65.41 -5.67
C ASP A 329 -3.20 66.32 -5.67
N GLY A 330 -2.97 67.52 -5.15
CA GLY A 330 -3.86 68.64 -5.27
C GLY A 330 -3.03 69.87 -5.65
N VAL A 331 -3.46 70.50 -6.73
CA VAL A 331 -3.22 71.91 -7.10
C VAL A 331 -1.97 72.19 -7.96
N ASN A 332 -2.20 72.22 -9.28
CA ASN A 332 -1.85 73.38 -10.09
C ASN A 332 -2.77 73.44 -11.32
N GLN A 333 -3.78 74.31 -11.27
CA GLN A 333 -4.41 74.89 -12.46
C GLN A 333 -3.56 76.08 -12.92
N PRO A 334 -3.39 76.31 -14.23
CA PRO A 334 -3.18 77.63 -14.78
C PRO A 334 -4.44 78.15 -15.48
N LEU A 335 -4.50 79.49 -15.50
CA LEU A 335 -5.48 80.37 -16.12
C LEU A 335 -5.75 80.06 -17.60
N ASN A 336 -7.02 79.91 -17.97
CA ASN A 336 -7.75 80.67 -19.00
C ASN A 336 -9.19 80.15 -19.13
#